data_AF-A0A7W0WUM2-F1
#
_entry.id   AF-A0A7W0WUM2-F1
#
_cell.length_a   1.000
_cell.length_b   1.000
_cell.length_c   1.000
_cell.angle_alpha   90.00
_cell.angle_beta   90.00
_cell.angle_gamma   90.00
#
_symmetry.space_group_name_H-M   'P 1'
#
loop_
_entity.id
_entity.type
_entity.pdbx_description
1 polymer ?
#
loop_
_entity_poly.entity_id
_entity_poly.type
_entity_poly.pdbx_seq_one_letter_code
_entity_poly.pdbx_strand_id
1 'polypeptide(L)'
;DNWLLVFLATAVVGRWCAVFLQALGDPIHYDEKRSLVAVPAPAWLTAAISVATAALTIWALGKAGIVALALAAIVAFGLGVATQKRDGGLTASTVAVAAAIGELIVLVVATL
;
A
#
# COMPACT_ATOMS: atom_id res chain seq x y z
N ASP A 1 20.08 -11.35 12.67
CA ASP A 1 19.73 -12.20 11.50
C ASP A 1 18.23 -12.23 11.17
N ASN A 2 17.61 -11.07 10.92
CA ASN A 2 16.18 -10.98 10.54
C ASN A 2 15.96 -10.60 9.05
N TRP A 3 16.99 -10.73 8.21
CA TRP A 3 16.95 -10.28 6.81
C TRP A 3 15.82 -10.91 6.01
N LEU A 4 15.49 -12.19 6.26
CA LEU A 4 14.38 -12.88 5.62
C LEU A 4 13.03 -12.26 5.99
N LEU A 5 12.84 -11.93 7.27
CA LEU A 5 11.62 -11.28 7.74
C LEU A 5 11.48 -9.87 7.18
N VAL A 6 12.58 -9.12 7.09
CA VAL A 6 12.61 -7.78 6.46
C VAL A 6 12.26 -7.88 4.97
N PHE A 7 12.80 -8.87 4.26
CA PHE A 7 12.48 -9.12 2.86
C PHE A 7 10.98 -9.43 2.67
N LEU A 8 10.42 -10.29 3.52
CA LEU A 8 8.99 -10.61 3.51
C LEU A 8 8.13 -9.38 3.82
N ALA A 9 8.48 -8.60 4.84
CA ALA A 9 7.78 -7.38 5.19
C ALA A 9 7.80 -6.36 4.03
N THR A 10 8.93 -6.23 3.34
CA THR A 10 9.09 -5.34 2.19
C THR A 10 8.08 -5.69 1.10
N ALA A 11 8.09 -6.95 0.63
CA ALA A 11 7.19 -7.40 -0.43
C ALA A 11 5.70 -7.34 -0.02
N VAL A 12 5.40 -7.61 1.26
CA VAL A 12 4.02 -7.57 1.78
C VAL A 12 3.51 -6.13 1.89
N VAL A 13 4.32 -5.18 2.37
CA VAL A 13 3.94 -3.76 2.42
C VAL A 13 3.74 -3.19 1.03
N GLY A 14 4.61 -3.51 0.06
CA GLY A 14 4.42 -3.08 -1.33
C GLY A 14 3.07 -3.53 -1.91
N ARG A 15 2.75 -4.82 -1.76
CA ARG A 15 1.45 -5.37 -2.18
C ARG A 15 0.29 -4.77 -1.41
N TRP A 16 0.46 -4.52 -0.10
CA TRP A 16 -0.56 -3.88 0.73
C TRP A 16 -0.85 -2.45 0.25
N CYS A 17 0.16 -1.65 -0.13
CA CYS A 17 -0.06 -0.31 -0.69
C CYS A 17 -0.91 -0.35 -1.97
N ALA A 18 -0.69 -1.34 -2.83
CA ALA A 18 -1.49 -1.53 -4.03
C ALA A 18 -2.95 -1.89 -3.71
N VAL A 19 -3.17 -2.83 -2.80
CA VAL A 19 -4.52 -3.22 -2.33
C VAL A 19 -5.22 -2.06 -1.63
N PHE A 20 -4.50 -1.31 -0.81
CA PHE A 20 -5.02 -0.15 -0.09
C PHE A 20 -5.53 0.91 -1.06
N LEU A 21 -4.76 1.23 -2.10
CA LEU A 21 -5.18 2.16 -3.15
C LEU A 21 -6.42 1.66 -3.92
N GLN A 22 -6.43 0.38 -4.29
CA GLN A 22 -7.59 -0.22 -4.98
C GLN A 22 -8.85 -0.25 -4.09
N ALA A 23 -8.68 -0.45 -2.79
CA ALA A 23 -9.78 -0.46 -1.82
C ALA A 23 -10.38 0.93 -1.56
N LEU A 24 -9.63 2.00 -1.76
CA LEU A 24 -10.18 3.37 -1.74
C LEU A 24 -11.15 3.63 -2.91
N GLY A 25 -11.16 2.75 -3.92
CA GLY A 25 -12.03 2.83 -5.08
C GLY A 25 -11.68 3.98 -6.02
N ASP A 26 -12.46 4.13 -7.10
CA ASP A 26 -12.54 5.37 -7.87
C ASP A 26 -13.70 6.21 -7.30
N PRO A 27 -13.46 7.15 -6.35
CA PRO A 27 -14.50 8.00 -5.80
C PRO A 27 -15.01 9.04 -6.82
N ILE A 28 -14.34 9.19 -7.97
CA ILE A 28 -14.75 10.10 -9.05
C ILE A 28 -15.16 9.25 -10.25
N HIS A 29 -16.44 8.87 -10.31
CA HIS A 29 -17.02 8.21 -11.47
C HIS A 29 -16.95 9.15 -12.68
N TYR A 30 -16.06 8.88 -13.64
CA TYR A 30 -16.11 9.55 -14.94
C TYR A 30 -16.04 8.60 -16.15
N ASP A 31 -15.55 7.37 -16.01
CA ASP A 31 -15.60 6.40 -17.12
C ASP A 31 -15.37 4.95 -16.65
N GLU A 32 -16.33 4.05 -16.90
CA GLU A 32 -16.23 2.61 -16.55
C GLU A 32 -15.06 1.89 -17.23
N LYS A 33 -14.47 2.50 -18.27
CA LYS A 33 -13.38 1.92 -19.08
C LYS A 33 -11.99 2.04 -18.47
N ARG A 34 -11.81 2.84 -17.39
CA ARG A 34 -10.50 3.09 -16.75
C ARG A 34 -10.32 2.50 -15.36
N SER A 35 -11.36 1.87 -14.80
CA SER A 35 -11.26 1.28 -13.46
C SER A 35 -10.34 0.05 -13.49
N LEU A 36 -9.19 0.16 -12.83
CA LEU A 36 -8.34 -0.99 -12.50
C LEU A 36 -8.90 -1.80 -11.32
N VAL A 37 -9.94 -1.30 -10.66
CA VAL A 37 -10.69 -2.01 -9.64
C VAL A 37 -11.70 -2.90 -10.35
N ALA A 38 -11.26 -4.09 -10.74
CA ALA A 38 -12.11 -5.08 -11.42
C ALA A 38 -13.34 -5.47 -10.55
N VAL A 39 -13.16 -5.47 -9.22
CA VAL A 39 -14.21 -5.54 -8.19
C VAL A 39 -13.62 -4.89 -6.92
N PRO A 40 -14.30 -3.93 -6.25
CA PRO A 40 -13.83 -3.41 -4.96
C PRO A 40 -13.69 -4.57 -3.97
N ALA A 41 -12.52 -4.72 -3.35
CA ALA A 41 -12.34 -5.75 -2.33
C ALA A 41 -13.32 -5.50 -1.18
N PRO A 42 -14.00 -6.53 -0.66
CA PRO A 42 -14.93 -6.35 0.45
C PRO A 42 -14.17 -5.83 1.68
N ALA A 43 -14.78 -4.91 2.43
CA ALA A 43 -14.11 -4.18 3.51
C ALA A 43 -13.44 -5.09 4.56
N TRP A 44 -14.05 -6.25 4.85
CA TRP A 44 -13.49 -7.24 5.79
C TRP A 44 -12.15 -7.81 5.29
N LEU A 45 -12.00 -8.00 3.97
CA LEU A 45 -10.77 -8.55 3.38
C LEU A 45 -9.66 -7.50 3.42
N THR A 46 -9.97 -6.24 3.11
CA THR A 46 -9.02 -5.12 3.24
C THR A 46 -8.55 -4.96 4.68
N ALA A 47 -9.47 -5.06 5.65
CA ALA A 47 -9.13 -5.04 7.07
C ALA A 47 -8.23 -6.22 7.47
N ALA A 48 -8.57 -7.43 7.04
CA ALA A 48 -7.79 -8.63 7.34
C ALA A 48 -6.35 -8.54 6.77
N ILE A 49 -6.20 -8.11 5.51
CA ILE A 49 -4.89 -7.91 4.88
C ILE A 49 -4.10 -6.82 5.61
N SER A 50 -4.76 -5.73 6.03
CA SER A 50 -4.10 -4.66 6.78
C SER A 50 -3.59 -5.14 8.15
N VAL A 51 -4.38 -5.93 8.87
CA VAL A 51 -3.97 -6.54 10.14
C VAL A 51 -2.81 -7.52 9.93
N ALA A 52 -2.87 -8.37 8.92
CA ALA A 52 -1.81 -9.33 8.61
C ALA A 52 -0.49 -8.63 8.24
N THR A 53 -0.57 -7.60 7.39
CA THR A 53 0.57 -6.76 7.00
C THR A 53 1.15 -6.06 8.23
N ALA A 54 0.28 -5.53 9.10
CA ALA A 54 0.70 -4.88 10.34
C ALA A 54 1.44 -5.83 11.27
N ALA A 55 0.86 -7.00 11.54
CA ALA A 55 1.45 -8.02 12.40
C ALA A 55 2.83 -8.47 11.86
N LEU A 56 2.93 -8.75 10.56
CA LEU A 56 4.18 -9.19 9.95
C LEU A 56 5.27 -8.12 10.01
N THR A 57 4.91 -6.87 9.70
CA THR A 57 5.89 -5.77 9.67
C THR A 57 6.38 -5.42 11.08
N ILE A 58 5.47 -5.43 12.07
CA ILE A 58 5.84 -5.24 13.49
C ILE A 58 6.68 -6.43 13.99
N TRP A 59 6.40 -7.65 13.55
CA TRP A 59 7.20 -8.80 13.92
C TRP A 59 8.62 -8.73 13.30
N ALA A 60 8.73 -8.28 12.06
CA ALA A 60 10.02 -8.15 11.37
C ALA A 60 10.89 -7.00 11.92
N LEU A 61 10.28 -5.85 12.22
CA LEU A 61 10.98 -4.58 12.53
C LEU A 61 10.74 -4.06 13.96
N GLY A 62 9.96 -4.75 14.77
CA GLY A 62 9.54 -4.25 16.08
C GLY A 62 8.72 -2.96 15.97
N LYS A 63 8.96 -2.02 16.89
CA LYS A 63 8.24 -0.72 16.91
C LYS A 63 8.47 0.12 15.65
N ALA A 64 9.62 -0.05 15.00
CA ALA A 64 9.94 0.65 13.75
C ALA A 64 8.99 0.23 12.62
N GLY A 65 8.43 -0.99 12.66
CA GLY A 65 7.42 -1.46 11.71
C GLY A 65 6.14 -0.63 11.72
N ILE A 66 5.74 -0.06 12.87
CA ILE A 66 4.58 0.84 12.97
C ILE A 66 4.85 2.12 12.17
N VAL A 67 6.06 2.66 12.28
CA VAL A 67 6.49 3.87 11.56
C VAL A 67 6.53 3.59 10.06
N ALA A 68 7.10 2.46 9.64
CA ALA A 68 7.16 2.06 8.24
C ALA A 68 5.75 2.01 7.62
N LEU A 69 4.80 1.38 8.30
CA LEU A 69 3.42 1.28 7.81
C LEU A 69 2.72 2.64 7.77
N ALA A 70 2.90 3.48 8.80
CA ALA A 70 2.31 4.80 8.82
C ALA A 70 2.80 5.67 7.65
N LEU A 71 4.11 5.65 7.38
CA LEU A 71 4.69 6.36 6.24
C LEU A 71 4.18 5.81 4.91
N ALA A 72 4.15 4.49 4.75
CA ALA A 72 3.65 3.84 3.54
C ALA A 72 2.17 4.19 3.29
N ALA A 73 1.34 4.22 4.34
CA ALA A 73 -0.06 4.62 4.27
C ALA A 73 -0.23 6.07 3.80
N ILE A 74 0.51 7.00 4.42
CA ILE A 74 0.45 8.44 4.09
C ILE A 74 0.84 8.66 2.63
N VAL A 75 1.93 8.04 2.18
CA VAL A 75 2.41 8.19 0.80
C VAL A 75 1.43 7.58 -0.18
N ALA A 76 0.98 6.34 0.04
CA ALA A 76 0.01 5.69 -0.83
C ALA A 76 -1.27 6.52 -0.95
N PHE A 77 -1.84 6.96 0.18
CA PHE A 77 -3.02 7.81 0.20
C PHE A 77 -2.81 9.13 -0.55
N GLY A 78 -1.72 9.84 -0.25
CA GLY A 78 -1.38 11.11 -0.89
C GLY A 78 -1.21 10.97 -2.40
N LEU A 79 -0.51 9.91 -2.86
CA LEU A 79 -0.33 9.60 -4.27
C LEU A 79 -1.68 9.33 -4.94
N GLY A 80 -2.53 8.51 -4.32
CA GLY A 80 -3.85 8.17 -4.84
C GLY A 80 -4.75 9.40 -5.02
N VAL A 81 -4.84 10.25 -4.00
CA VAL A 81 -5.61 11.51 -4.05
C VAL A 81 -5.07 12.45 -5.12
N ALA A 82 -3.74 12.61 -5.22
CA ALA A 82 -3.12 13.49 -6.21
C ALA A 82 -3.41 13.02 -7.64
N THR A 83 -3.30 11.72 -7.89
CA THR A 83 -3.57 11.16 -9.23
C THR A 83 -5.05 11.17 -9.58
N GLN A 84 -5.94 10.91 -8.63
CA GLN A 84 -7.38 11.02 -8.88
C GLN A 84 -7.78 12.45 -9.24
N LYS A 85 -7.23 13.46 -8.54
CA LYS A 85 -7.46 14.87 -8.86
C LYS A 85 -6.94 15.27 -10.24
N ARG A 86 -5.82 14.69 -10.68
CA ARG A 86 -5.17 15.05 -11.95
C ARG A 86 -5.77 14.31 -13.16
N ASP A 87 -5.94 13.01 -13.02
CA ASP A 87 -6.17 12.08 -14.15
C ASP A 87 -7.59 11.47 -14.14
N GLY A 88 -8.39 11.78 -13.11
CA GLY A 88 -9.76 11.26 -12.96
C GLY A 88 -9.85 9.80 -12.56
N GLY A 89 -8.75 9.19 -12.10
CA GLY A 89 -8.73 7.81 -11.63
C GLY A 89 -7.32 7.33 -11.24
N LEU A 90 -7.22 6.07 -10.82
CA LEU A 90 -5.95 5.42 -10.53
C LEU A 90 -5.42 4.66 -11.76
N THR A 91 -4.15 4.87 -12.11
CA THR A 91 -3.49 4.14 -13.20
C THR A 91 -2.62 3.00 -12.67
N ALA A 92 -2.30 2.03 -13.53
CA ALA A 92 -1.48 0.88 -13.14
C ALA A 92 -0.07 1.35 -12.71
N SER A 93 0.45 2.38 -13.37
CA SER A 93 1.70 3.03 -13.02
C SER A 93 1.64 3.67 -11.64
N THR A 94 0.55 4.36 -11.28
CA THR A 94 0.35 4.94 -9.94
C THR A 94 0.40 3.87 -8.86
N VAL A 95 -0.34 2.77 -9.07
CA VAL A 95 -0.41 1.66 -8.10
C VAL A 95 0.96 1.02 -7.93
N ALA A 96 1.69 0.79 -9.03
CA ALA A 96 3.05 0.25 -9.00
C ALA A 96 4.04 1.19 -8.28
N VAL A 97 3.94 2.50 -8.50
CA VAL A 97 4.78 3.50 -7.82
C VAL A 97 4.51 3.50 -6.31
N ALA A 98 3.24 3.46 -5.90
CA ALA A 98 2.90 3.40 -4.47
C ALA A 98 3.44 2.12 -3.81
N ALA A 99 3.34 0.98 -4.48
CA ALA A 99 3.91 -0.28 -4.01
C ALA A 99 5.44 -0.17 -3.85
N ALA A 100 6.14 0.33 -4.86
CA ALA A 100 7.59 0.50 -4.82
C ALA A 100 8.05 1.46 -3.70
N ILE A 101 7.30 2.54 -3.44
CA ILE A 101 7.61 3.45 -2.33
C ILE A 101 7.36 2.75 -0.97
N GLY A 102 6.28 1.98 -0.85
CA GLY A 102 6.02 1.17 0.34
C GLY A 102 7.17 0.19 0.64
N GLU A 103 7.67 -0.50 -0.39
CA GLU A 103 8.84 -1.37 -0.30
C GLU A 103 10.09 -0.59 0.18
N LEU A 104 10.38 0.55 -0.45
CA LEU A 104 11.53 1.37 -0.11
C LEU A 104 11.47 1.88 1.34
N ILE A 105 10.30 2.28 1.83
CA ILE A 105 10.11 2.73 3.21
C ILE A 105 10.48 1.63 4.21
N VAL A 106 10.04 0.39 3.97
CA VAL A 106 10.39 -0.75 4.83
C VAL A 106 11.90 -0.96 4.86
N LEU A 107 12.55 -0.94 3.69
CA LEU A 107 13.99 -1.12 3.60
C LEU A 107 14.76 -0.02 4.31
N VAL A 108 14.39 1.26 4.12
CA VAL A 108 15.02 2.39 4.79
C VAL A 108 14.88 2.24 6.31
N VAL A 109 13.66 1.98 6.80
CA VAL A 109 13.41 1.83 8.24
C VAL A 109 14.15 0.62 8.82
N ALA A 110 14.33 -0.45 8.06
CA ALA A 110 15.11 -1.61 8.50
C ALA A 110 16.61 -1.33 8.65
N THR A 111 17.11 -0.27 8.02
CA THR A 111 18.53 0.13 8.05
C THR A 111 18.85 1.23 9.05
N LEU A 112 17.84 1.78 9.73
CA LEU A 112 17.96 2.77 10.81
C LEU A 112 18.10 2.08 12.17
#